data_AF-A0A2E8M6L0-F1
#
_entry.id   AF-A0A2E8M6L0-F1
#
_cell.length_a   1.000
_cell.length_b   1.000
_cell.length_c   1.000
_cell.angle_alpha   90.00
_cell.angle_beta   90.00
_cell.angle_gamma   90.00
#
_symmetry.space_group_name_H-M   'P 1'
#
loop_
_entity.id
_entity.type
_entity.pdbx_description
1 polymer ?
#
loop_
_entity_poly.entity_id
_entity_poly.type
_entity_poly.pdbx_seq_one_letter_code
_entity_poly.pdbx_strand_id
1 'polypeptide(L)'
;MPIYEYQSESPDDPERSCRVCVKGFELQRPINREALEKCPLCRYPVRKRLSQVNTRVATREYSDSEAKASGFHVLRKNCDGGYDKV
;
A
#
# COMPACT_ATOMS: atom_id res chain seq x y z
N MET A 1 -14.37 9.68 5.49
CA MET A 1 -14.76 8.25 5.57
C MET A 1 -13.69 7.41 4.88
N PRO A 2 -13.26 6.28 5.46
CA PRO A 2 -12.25 5.43 4.84
C PRO A 2 -12.78 4.76 3.57
N ILE A 3 -11.88 4.59 2.60
CA ILE A 3 -12.11 3.78 1.40
C ILE A 3 -11.61 2.37 1.70
N TYR A 4 -12.43 1.38 1.39
CA TYR A 4 -12.06 -0.03 1.46
C TYR A 4 -12.12 -0.65 0.08
N GLU A 5 -11.15 -1.49 -0.23
CA GLU A 5 -11.07 -2.24 -1.47
C GLU A 5 -11.46 -3.70 -1.22
N TYR A 6 -12.23 -4.29 -2.12
CA TYR A 6 -12.68 -5.69 -2.05
C TYR A 6 -12.42 -6.40 -3.36
N GLN A 7 -12.11 -7.69 -3.29
CA GLN A 7 -11.93 -8.57 -4.45
C GLN A 7 -12.59 -9.93 -4.19
N SER A 8 -13.02 -10.65 -5.23
CA SER A 8 -13.53 -12.02 -5.06
C SER A 8 -12.49 -12.96 -4.46
N GLU A 9 -12.94 -13.98 -3.73
CA GLU A 9 -12.06 -15.02 -3.22
C GLU A 9 -11.56 -15.96 -4.33
N SER A 10 -12.38 -16.18 -5.36
CA SER A 10 -12.08 -16.99 -6.54
C SER A 10 -12.09 -16.11 -7.80
N PRO A 11 -11.06 -15.29 -8.07
CA PRO A 11 -11.00 -14.46 -9.26
C PRO A 11 -10.80 -15.26 -10.56
N ASP A 12 -10.31 -16.50 -10.46
CA ASP A 12 -10.04 -17.38 -11.60
C ASP A 12 -11.29 -18.12 -12.11
N ASP A 13 -12.36 -18.19 -11.30
CA ASP A 13 -13.61 -18.88 -11.63
C ASP A 13 -14.70 -17.90 -12.09
N PRO A 14 -14.99 -17.81 -13.40
CA PRO A 14 -16.00 -16.88 -13.93
C PRO A 14 -17.44 -17.20 -13.52
N GLU A 15 -17.73 -18.43 -13.05
CA GLU A 15 -19.04 -18.79 -12.51
C GLU A 15 -19.26 -18.32 -11.07
N ARG A 16 -18.16 -18.13 -10.31
CA ARG A 16 -18.19 -17.72 -8.90
C ARG A 16 -17.81 -16.26 -8.70
N SER A 17 -17.62 -15.54 -9.80
CA SER A 17 -17.16 -14.16 -9.78
C SER A 17 -17.78 -13.34 -10.91
N CYS A 18 -18.08 -12.09 -10.59
CA CYS A 18 -18.63 -11.09 -11.49
C CYS A 18 -17.52 -10.22 -12.08
N ARG A 19 -17.76 -9.63 -13.25
CA ARG A 19 -16.79 -8.73 -13.92
C ARG A 19 -16.27 -7.58 -13.04
N VAL A 20 -17.07 -7.14 -12.07
CA VAL A 20 -16.72 -6.08 -11.12
C VAL A 20 -15.86 -6.61 -9.97
N CYS A 21 -16.25 -7.72 -9.36
CA CYS A 21 -15.57 -8.28 -8.19
C CYS A 21 -14.27 -9.02 -8.53
N VAL A 22 -14.10 -9.50 -9.78
CA VAL A 22 -12.80 -10.02 -10.28
C VAL A 22 -11.75 -8.92 -10.33
N LYS A 23 -12.10 -7.75 -10.89
CA LYS A 23 -11.20 -6.58 -10.98
C LYS A 23 -10.93 -5.94 -9.63
N GLY A 24 -11.85 -6.13 -8.69
CA GLY A 24 -11.88 -5.42 -7.42
C GLY A 24 -12.67 -4.12 -7.53
N PHE A 25 -13.30 -3.73 -6.44
CA PHE A 25 -14.06 -2.49 -6.35
C PHE A 25 -13.80 -1.79 -5.01
N GLU A 26 -13.96 -0.48 -5.05
CA GLU A 26 -13.79 0.40 -3.90
C GLU A 26 -15.15 0.79 -3.32
N LEU A 27 -15.24 0.84 -1.99
CA LEU A 27 -16.44 1.28 -1.29
C LEU A 27 -16.05 2.17 -0.12
N GLN A 28 -16.64 3.36 -0.06
CA GLN A 28 -16.55 4.22 1.10
C GLN A 28 -17.53 3.73 2.17
N ARG A 29 -17.01 3.39 3.35
CA ARG A 29 -17.84 2.94 4.49
C ARG A 29 -17.41 3.61 5.78
N PRO A 30 -18.32 3.79 6.75
CA PRO A 30 -17.94 4.18 8.10
C PRO A 30 -17.10 3.10 8.78
N ILE A 31 -16.18 3.51 9.67
CA ILE A 31 -15.21 2.62 10.32
C ILE A 31 -15.86 1.60 11.28
N ASN A 32 -17.02 1.96 11.86
CA ASN A 32 -17.74 1.12 12.82
C ASN A 32 -18.52 -0.03 12.16
N ARG A 33 -18.50 -0.15 10.82
CA ARG A 33 -19.29 -1.14 10.09
C ARG A 33 -18.43 -2.31 9.66
N GLU A 34 -18.84 -3.52 10.04
CA GLU A 34 -18.12 -4.77 9.74
C GLU A 34 -17.85 -4.98 8.26
N ALA A 35 -16.72 -5.63 7.94
CA ALA A 35 -16.28 -5.83 6.56
C ALA A 35 -17.34 -6.58 5.73
N LEU A 36 -17.38 -6.29 4.42
CA LEU A 36 -18.27 -6.98 3.51
C LEU A 36 -17.75 -8.39 3.23
N GLU A 37 -18.58 -9.40 3.46
CA GLU A 37 -18.27 -10.81 3.13
C GLU A 37 -18.80 -11.22 1.75
N LYS A 38 -19.82 -10.52 1.25
CA LYS A 38 -20.51 -10.87 -0.01
C LYS A 38 -20.57 -9.69 -0.96
N CYS A 39 -20.36 -9.93 -2.25
CA CYS A 39 -20.50 -8.92 -3.28
C CYS A 39 -21.96 -8.43 -3.36
N PRO A 40 -22.23 -7.12 -3.43
CA PRO A 40 -23.60 -6.60 -3.51
C PRO A 40 -24.29 -6.93 -4.85
N LEU A 41 -23.53 -7.26 -5.91
CA LEU A 41 -24.07 -7.55 -7.23
C LEU A 41 -24.35 -9.04 -7.42
N CYS A 42 -23.35 -9.90 -7.21
CA CYS A 42 -23.43 -11.33 -7.47
C CYS A 42 -23.59 -12.20 -6.22
N ARG A 43 -23.52 -11.61 -5.02
CA ARG A 43 -23.65 -12.29 -3.71
C ARG A 43 -22.61 -13.37 -3.41
N TYR A 44 -21.64 -13.58 -4.30
CA TYR A 44 -20.49 -14.42 -4.07
C TYR A 44 -19.54 -13.83 -3.02
N PRO A 45 -18.73 -14.69 -2.37
CA PRO A 45 -17.84 -14.25 -1.31
C PRO A 45 -16.74 -13.30 -1.83
N VAL A 46 -16.46 -12.27 -1.04
CA VAL A 46 -15.42 -11.28 -1.31
C VAL A 46 -14.54 -11.11 -0.08
N ARG A 47 -13.26 -10.87 -0.31
CA ARG A 47 -12.27 -10.54 0.73
C ARG A 47 -11.87 -9.08 0.63
N LYS A 48 -11.56 -8.48 1.77
CA LYS A 48 -10.99 -7.14 1.83
C LYS A 48 -9.56 -7.18 1.30
N ARG A 49 -9.27 -6.39 0.27
CA ARG A 49 -7.92 -6.19 -0.26
C ARG A 49 -7.26 -5.07 0.53
N LEU A 50 -6.04 -5.31 0.99
CA LEU A 50 -5.19 -4.24 1.50
C LEU A 50 -4.57 -3.54 0.29
N SER A 51 -4.96 -2.30 0.06
CA SER A 51 -4.42 -1.46 -1.00
C SER A 51 -2.90 -1.33 -0.82
N GLN A 52 -2.16 -1.58 -1.88
CA GLN A 52 -0.71 -1.42 -1.86
C GLN A 52 -0.38 0.06 -1.64
N VAL A 53 0.41 0.36 -0.61
CA VAL A 53 0.95 1.71 -0.45
C VAL A 53 1.94 1.92 -1.58
N ASN A 54 1.76 2.95 -2.39
CA ASN A 54 2.72 3.35 -3.40
C ASN A 54 3.92 4.03 -2.71
N THR A 55 4.71 3.24 -2.01
CA THR A 55 6.04 3.66 -1.58
C THR A 55 6.93 3.64 -2.81
N ARG A 56 7.33 4.82 -3.28
CA ARG A 56 8.40 4.91 -4.27
C ARG A 56 9.63 4.26 -3.65
N VAL A 57 9.98 3.06 -4.12
CA VAL A 57 11.26 2.45 -3.79
C VAL A 57 12.32 3.41 -4.30
N ALA A 58 13.22 3.84 -3.41
CA ALA A 58 14.33 4.71 -3.79
C ALA A 58 15.10 4.02 -4.92
N THR A 59 14.92 4.52 -6.15
CA THR A 59 15.47 3.89 -7.36
C THR A 59 16.95 4.25 -7.53
N ARG A 60 17.41 5.26 -6.79
CA ARG A 60 18.77 5.77 -6.83
C ARG A 60 19.48 5.44 -5.53
N GLU A 61 20.72 5.00 -5.66
CA GLU A 61 21.62 4.81 -4.53
C GLU A 61 21.91 6.15 -3.85
N TYR A 62 22.00 6.11 -2.51
CA TYR A 62 22.27 7.29 -1.71
C TYR A 62 23.64 7.90 -2.06
N SER A 63 23.69 9.23 -2.23
CA SER A 63 24.93 9.97 -2.49
C SER A 63 25.08 11.13 -1.50
N ASP A 64 26.20 11.16 -0.78
CA ASP A 64 26.51 12.23 0.19
C ASP A 64 26.58 13.61 -0.47
N SER A 65 27.06 13.69 -1.71
CA SER A 65 27.18 14.94 -2.46
C SER A 65 25.82 15.60 -2.73
N GLU A 66 24.83 14.79 -3.10
CA GLU A 66 23.47 15.28 -3.37
C GLU A 66 22.72 15.63 -2.08
N ALA A 67 22.96 14.86 -1.02
CA ALA A 67 22.42 15.17 0.30
C ALA A 67 22.90 16.54 0.77
N LYS A 68 24.20 16.84 0.63
CA LYS A 68 24.75 18.17 0.96
C LYS A 68 24.21 19.27 0.07
N ALA A 69 24.12 19.03 -1.25
CA ALA A 69 23.56 19.99 -2.20
C ALA A 69 22.09 20.32 -1.90
N SER A 70 21.34 19.35 -1.40
CA SER A 70 19.94 19.51 -0.96
C SER A 70 19.82 20.14 0.43
N GLY A 71 20.93 20.49 1.08
CA GLY A 71 20.97 21.16 2.38
C GLY A 71 20.97 20.23 3.59
N PHE A 72 21.08 18.91 3.40
CA PHE A 72 21.16 17.97 4.52
C PHE A 72 22.54 17.97 5.17
N HIS A 73 22.58 17.74 6.48
CA HIS A 73 23.82 17.50 7.21
C HIS A 73 24.15 16.01 7.19
N VAL A 74 25.21 15.67 6.47
CA VAL A 74 25.73 14.31 6.40
C VAL A 74 26.70 14.11 7.57
N LEU A 75 26.44 13.10 8.40
CA LEU A 75 27.27 12.73 9.54
C LEU A 75 27.86 11.34 9.32
N ARG A 76 29.18 11.21 9.53
CA ARG A 76 29.87 9.92 9.48
C ARG A 76 30.23 9.48 10.90
N LYS A 77 29.95 8.21 11.20
CA LYS A 77 30.24 7.62 12.51
C LYS A 77 31.75 7.35 12.65
N ASN A 78 32.32 7.76 13.76
CA ASN A 78 33.72 7.52 14.13
C ASN A 78 33.90 6.23 14.92
N CYS A 79 35.15 5.75 14.95
CA CYS A 79 35.58 4.59 15.72
C CYS A 79 35.32 4.75 17.23
N ASP A 80 35.43 5.98 17.74
CA ASP A 80 35.24 6.33 19.15
C ASP A 80 33.76 6.54 19.54
N GLY A 81 32.82 6.24 18.64
CA GLY A 81 31.38 6.40 18.86
C GLY A 81 30.84 7.81 18.63
N GLY A 82 31.70 8.77 18.28
CA GLY A 82 31.30 10.12 17.85
C GLY A 82 30.76 10.17 16.42
N TYR A 83 30.26 11.34 16.02
CA TYR A 83 29.82 11.62 14.66
C TYR A 83 30.46 12.92 14.16
N ASP A 84 31.19 12.83 13.05
CA ASP A 84 31.76 14.01 12.39
C ASP A 84 30.91 14.44 11.21
N LYS A 85 30.83 15.75 10.99
CA LYS A 85 30.16 16.32 9.82
C LYS A 85 31.10 16.21 8.61
N VAL A 86 30.60 15.59 7.54
CA VAL A 86 31.33 15.41 6.28
C VAL A 86 30.95 16.50 5.29
#